data_AF-A0A6G3TL85-F1
#
_entry.id   AF-A0A6G3TL85-F1
#
_cell.length_a   1.000
_cell.length_b   1.000
_cell.length_c   1.000
_cell.angle_alpha   90.00
_cell.angle_beta   90.00
_cell.angle_gamma   90.00
#
_symmetry.space_group_name_H-M   'P 1'
#
loop_
_entity.id
_entity.type
_entity.pdbx_description
1 polymer ?
#
loop_
_entity_poly.entity_id
_entity_poly.type
_entity_poly.pdbx_seq_one_letter_code
_entity_poly.pdbx_strand_id
1 'polypeptide(L)'
;MPRGRHRHSPPLHRLLPPSAIAGVSVVCALGPWLFSETMILRVLAAAAAVTAVVGAVVMRHWDAQAGRQVADLTRARASDEWRFEERVAELESDLEESRELRQKLEHRLRAKRTELAGLRNEHASLLRRYATAETERASALEGRRLLEIEAAPQAHALPAARTAPAEEAPVQEAPVQEAREQETSGADAAVEEGALPAVFSPEGSRLFLRANAALARFGGDVPAGPDGGDRAAASEVPDGSGGDDDGDGGGEGVPATEAGPEDEAQG
;
A
#
# COMPACT_ATOMS: atom_id res chain seq x y z
N MET A 1 -12.67 -9.42 -11.18
CA MET A 1 -13.85 -10.25 -11.49
C MET A 1 -15.12 -9.40 -11.50
N PRO A 2 -15.69 -9.01 -12.65
CA PRO A 2 -16.99 -8.36 -12.64
C PRO A 2 -18.09 -9.42 -12.65
N ARG A 3 -18.67 -9.69 -11.47
CA ARG A 3 -19.93 -10.42 -11.32
C ARG A 3 -21.07 -9.43 -11.50
N GLY A 4 -21.52 -9.27 -12.72
CA GLY A 4 -22.66 -8.43 -13.11
C GLY A 4 -23.60 -9.16 -14.06
N ARG A 5 -23.96 -10.41 -13.74
CA ARG A 5 -25.08 -11.10 -14.39
C ARG A 5 -26.34 -10.80 -13.58
N HIS A 6 -27.48 -10.77 -14.26
CA HIS A 6 -28.85 -10.82 -13.71
C HIS A 6 -29.56 -9.48 -13.44
N ARG A 7 -29.86 -8.72 -14.51
CA ARG A 7 -31.19 -8.08 -14.68
C ARG A 7 -31.62 -8.13 -16.15
N HIS A 8 -31.73 -9.34 -16.70
CA HIS A 8 -32.52 -9.56 -17.91
C HIS A 8 -33.78 -10.34 -17.52
N SER A 9 -34.74 -9.62 -16.96
CA SER A 9 -36.14 -10.06 -16.99
C SER A 9 -36.54 -10.14 -18.47
N PRO A 10 -36.91 -11.33 -18.99
CA PRO A 10 -37.36 -11.46 -20.38
C PRO A 10 -38.60 -10.58 -20.55
N PRO A 11 -38.59 -9.65 -21.50
CA PRO A 11 -39.59 -8.61 -21.50
C PRO A 11 -40.91 -9.17 -22.07
N LEU A 12 -41.99 -8.97 -21.32
CA LEU A 12 -43.35 -9.41 -21.64
C LEU A 12 -43.82 -8.97 -23.04
N HIS A 13 -43.18 -7.97 -23.66
CA HIS A 13 -43.48 -7.54 -25.04
C HIS A 13 -43.12 -8.58 -26.12
N ARG A 14 -42.28 -9.59 -25.81
CA ARG A 14 -41.96 -10.67 -26.77
C ARG A 14 -43.11 -11.67 -26.96
N LEU A 15 -44.11 -11.68 -26.08
CA LEU A 15 -45.26 -12.60 -26.14
C LEU A 15 -46.47 -12.02 -26.91
N LEU A 16 -46.48 -10.72 -27.18
CA LEU A 16 -47.51 -10.07 -28.01
C LEU A 16 -47.60 -10.64 -29.43
N PRO A 17 -46.49 -10.76 -30.20
CA PRO A 17 -46.54 -11.32 -31.55
C PRO A 17 -47.08 -12.76 -31.64
N PRO A 18 -46.66 -13.73 -30.79
CA PRO A 18 -47.21 -15.09 -30.85
C PRO A 18 -48.70 -15.17 -30.47
N SER A 19 -49.19 -14.32 -29.56
CA SER A 19 -50.62 -14.28 -29.22
C SER A 19 -51.51 -13.78 -30.36
N ALA A 20 -51.02 -12.83 -31.17
CA ALA A 20 -51.74 -12.32 -32.33
C ALA A 20 -51.89 -13.39 -33.43
N ILE A 21 -50.85 -14.20 -33.65
CA ILE A 21 -50.87 -15.31 -34.62
C ILE A 21 -51.86 -16.40 -34.17
N ALA A 22 -51.93 -16.69 -32.87
CA ALA A 22 -52.89 -17.65 -32.31
C ALA A 22 -54.35 -17.17 -32.40
N GLY A 23 -54.61 -15.87 -32.23
CA GLY A 23 -55.97 -15.32 -32.39
C GLY A 23 -56.49 -15.45 -33.82
N VAL A 24 -55.61 -15.28 -34.80
CA VAL A 24 -55.94 -15.35 -36.22
C VAL A 24 -56.24 -16.79 -36.69
N SER A 25 -55.54 -17.79 -36.16
CA SER A 25 -55.79 -19.21 -36.51
C SER A 25 -57.12 -19.72 -35.96
N VAL A 26 -57.52 -19.29 -34.75
CA VAL A 26 -58.81 -19.63 -34.14
C VAL A 26 -59.98 -19.04 -34.94
N VAL A 27 -59.86 -17.78 -35.37
CA VAL A 27 -60.88 -17.14 -36.22
C VAL A 27 -61.01 -17.84 -37.57
N CYS A 28 -59.88 -18.26 -38.17
CA CYS A 28 -59.89 -18.96 -39.46
C CYS A 28 -60.44 -20.39 -39.37
N ALA A 29 -60.30 -21.07 -38.23
CA ALA A 29 -60.80 -22.43 -38.01
C ALA A 29 -62.30 -22.49 -37.70
N LEU A 30 -62.86 -21.45 -37.08
CA LEU A 30 -64.29 -21.39 -36.71
C LEU A 30 -65.19 -20.83 -37.82
N GLY A 31 -64.67 -19.97 -38.69
CA GLY A 31 -65.42 -19.35 -39.80
C GLY A 31 -66.11 -20.31 -40.80
N PRO A 32 -65.50 -21.44 -41.22
CA PRO A 32 -66.10 -22.32 -42.24
C PRO A 32 -67.20 -23.22 -41.69
N TRP A 33 -67.28 -23.40 -40.36
CA TRP A 33 -68.31 -24.23 -39.72
C TRP A 33 -69.70 -23.58 -39.72
N LEU A 34 -69.79 -22.27 -39.99
CA LEU A 34 -71.06 -21.53 -39.99
C LEU A 34 -71.66 -21.26 -41.38
N PHE A 35 -70.95 -21.47 -42.49
CA PHE A 35 -71.37 -20.95 -43.80
C PHE A 35 -71.08 -21.89 -44.98
N SER A 36 -72.14 -22.24 -45.73
CA SER A 36 -72.20 -23.33 -46.74
C SER A 36 -72.37 -22.83 -48.19
N GLU A 37 -71.75 -21.71 -48.56
CA GLU A 37 -71.82 -21.12 -49.92
C GLU A 37 -70.41 -20.97 -50.53
N THR A 38 -70.29 -21.19 -51.84
CA THR A 38 -69.02 -21.22 -52.59
C THR A 38 -68.19 -19.93 -52.46
N MET A 39 -68.84 -18.80 -52.21
CA MET A 39 -68.17 -17.52 -51.94
C MET A 39 -67.47 -17.49 -50.58
N ILE A 40 -68.02 -18.14 -49.55
CA ILE A 40 -67.38 -18.21 -48.23
C ILE A 40 -66.09 -19.03 -48.29
N LEU A 41 -66.06 -20.14 -49.04
CA LEU A 41 -64.84 -20.93 -49.23
C LEU A 41 -63.70 -20.10 -49.85
N ARG A 42 -64.01 -19.21 -50.79
CA ARG A 42 -63.02 -18.31 -51.41
C ARG A 42 -62.54 -17.23 -50.46
N VAL A 43 -63.45 -16.61 -49.71
CA VAL A 43 -63.11 -15.60 -48.69
C VAL A 43 -62.22 -16.21 -47.61
N LEU A 44 -62.50 -17.44 -47.19
CA LEU A 44 -61.72 -18.13 -46.16
C LEU A 44 -60.32 -18.54 -46.65
N ALA A 45 -60.22 -19.02 -47.90
CA ALA A 45 -58.92 -19.28 -48.51
C ALA A 45 -58.09 -18.00 -48.68
N ALA A 46 -58.72 -16.88 -49.06
CA ALA A 46 -58.07 -15.59 -49.12
C ALA A 46 -57.60 -15.11 -47.74
N ALA A 47 -58.42 -15.30 -46.70
CA ALA A 47 -58.01 -15.02 -45.32
C ALA A 47 -56.81 -15.86 -44.90
N ALA A 48 -56.81 -17.18 -45.15
CA ALA A 48 -55.68 -18.07 -44.86
C ALA A 48 -54.40 -17.64 -45.61
N ALA A 49 -54.51 -17.19 -46.86
CA ALA A 49 -53.37 -16.69 -47.62
C ALA A 49 -52.80 -15.39 -47.02
N VAL A 50 -53.66 -14.44 -46.62
CA VAL A 50 -53.23 -13.20 -45.96
C VAL A 50 -52.52 -13.50 -44.65
N THR A 51 -53.03 -14.43 -43.85
CA THR A 51 -52.44 -14.77 -42.54
C THR A 51 -51.10 -15.50 -42.70
N ALA A 52 -50.96 -16.35 -43.71
CA ALA A 52 -49.68 -16.95 -44.08
C ALA A 52 -48.66 -15.88 -44.52
N VAL A 53 -49.07 -14.91 -45.33
CA VAL A 53 -48.19 -13.79 -45.75
C VAL A 53 -47.76 -12.94 -44.56
N VAL A 54 -48.68 -12.61 -43.65
CA VAL A 54 -48.37 -11.86 -42.42
C VAL A 54 -47.40 -12.67 -41.53
N GLY A 55 -47.64 -13.96 -41.32
CA GLY A 55 -46.74 -14.83 -40.56
C GLY A 55 -45.33 -14.89 -41.17
N ALA A 56 -45.23 -14.99 -42.50
CA ALA A 56 -43.96 -14.98 -43.22
C ALA A 56 -43.21 -13.64 -43.07
N VAL A 57 -43.92 -12.52 -43.14
CA VAL A 57 -43.33 -11.17 -42.97
C VAL A 57 -42.84 -10.98 -41.53
N VAL A 58 -43.60 -11.43 -40.53
CA VAL A 58 -43.18 -11.38 -39.12
C VAL A 58 -41.91 -12.20 -38.92
N MET A 59 -41.88 -13.46 -39.37
CA MET A 59 -40.66 -14.29 -39.25
C MET A 59 -39.45 -13.61 -39.90
N ARG A 60 -39.62 -13.07 -41.12
CA ARG A 60 -38.53 -12.38 -41.82
C ARG A 60 -38.07 -11.10 -41.13
N HIS A 61 -38.98 -10.38 -40.47
CA HIS A 61 -38.64 -9.21 -39.67
C HIS A 61 -37.88 -9.60 -38.39
N TRP A 62 -38.30 -10.68 -37.72
CA TRP A 62 -37.63 -11.21 -36.53
C TRP A 62 -36.21 -11.69 -36.84
N ASP A 63 -36.02 -12.42 -37.95
CA ASP A 63 -34.69 -12.87 -38.41
C ASP A 63 -33.77 -11.68 -38.69
N ALA A 64 -34.29 -10.64 -39.35
CA ALA A 64 -33.54 -9.43 -39.65
C ALA A 64 -33.18 -8.62 -38.39
N GLN A 65 -34.08 -8.53 -37.41
CA GLN A 65 -33.80 -7.83 -36.15
C GLN A 65 -32.79 -8.58 -35.28
N ALA A 66 -32.88 -9.91 -35.22
CA ALA A 66 -31.93 -10.74 -34.48
C ALA A 66 -30.52 -10.61 -35.07
N GLY A 67 -30.38 -10.64 -36.40
CA GLY A 67 -29.09 -10.45 -37.06
C GLY A 67 -28.45 -9.09 -36.78
N ARG A 68 -29.26 -8.02 -36.79
CA ARG A 68 -28.79 -6.67 -36.43
C ARG A 68 -28.31 -6.59 -34.99
N GLN A 69 -29.09 -7.12 -34.04
CA GLN A 69 -28.71 -7.13 -32.63
C GLN A 69 -27.41 -7.91 -32.36
N VAL A 70 -27.21 -9.05 -33.04
CA VAL A 70 -25.96 -9.80 -32.91
C VAL A 70 -24.78 -9.01 -33.47
N ALA A 71 -24.94 -8.38 -34.64
CA ALA A 71 -23.90 -7.55 -35.24
C ALA A 71 -23.53 -6.33 -34.37
N ASP A 72 -24.53 -5.70 -33.75
CA ASP A 72 -24.30 -4.58 -32.84
C ASP A 72 -23.60 -5.03 -31.56
N LEU A 73 -23.98 -6.18 -31.00
CA LEU A 73 -23.33 -6.75 -29.82
C LEU A 73 -21.90 -7.22 -30.10
N THR A 74 -21.61 -7.81 -31.26
CA THR A 74 -20.24 -8.17 -31.63
C THR A 74 -19.37 -6.94 -31.84
N ARG A 75 -19.92 -5.88 -32.46
CA ARG A 75 -19.23 -4.61 -32.62
C ARG A 75 -18.98 -3.91 -31.27
N ALA A 76 -19.97 -3.93 -30.37
CA ALA A 76 -19.83 -3.39 -29.02
C ALA A 76 -18.75 -4.14 -28.25
N ARG A 77 -18.77 -5.49 -28.25
CA ARG A 77 -17.74 -6.32 -27.62
C ARG A 77 -16.34 -6.05 -28.17
N ALA A 78 -16.19 -5.94 -29.48
CA ALA A 78 -14.91 -5.59 -30.09
C ALA A 78 -14.42 -4.22 -29.64
N SER A 79 -15.32 -3.24 -29.50
CA SER A 79 -14.95 -1.91 -28.98
C SER A 79 -14.59 -1.92 -27.50
N ASP A 80 -15.20 -2.81 -26.72
CA ASP A 80 -14.92 -2.93 -25.30
C ASP A 80 -13.59 -3.64 -25.07
N GLU A 81 -13.29 -4.70 -25.83
CA GLU A 81 -11.99 -5.38 -25.80
C GLU A 81 -10.86 -4.37 -26.04
N TRP A 82 -10.98 -3.55 -27.08
CA TRP A 82 -9.99 -2.52 -27.37
C TRP A 82 -9.81 -1.51 -26.22
N ARG A 83 -10.91 -1.10 -25.57
CA ARG A 83 -10.83 -0.22 -24.39
C ARG A 83 -10.22 -0.91 -23.18
N PHE A 84 -10.40 -2.21 -23.03
CA PHE A 84 -9.77 -2.98 -21.95
C PHE A 84 -8.29 -3.15 -22.21
N GLU A 85 -7.89 -3.47 -23.43
CA GLU A 85 -6.49 -3.55 -23.85
C GLU A 85 -5.78 -2.21 -23.60
N GLU A 86 -6.40 -1.08 -23.94
CA GLU A 86 -5.83 0.25 -23.67
C GLU A 86 -5.63 0.49 -22.17
N ARG A 87 -6.64 0.18 -21.35
CA ARG A 87 -6.53 0.33 -19.88
C ARG A 87 -5.50 -0.60 -19.27
N VAL A 88 -5.34 -1.80 -19.83
CA VAL A 88 -4.29 -2.74 -19.41
C VAL A 88 -2.92 -2.17 -19.74
N ALA A 89 -2.73 -1.63 -20.95
CA ALA A 89 -1.48 -0.98 -21.34
C ALA A 89 -1.16 0.24 -20.46
N GLU A 90 -2.15 1.08 -20.13
CA GLU A 90 -2.00 2.19 -19.18
C GLU A 90 -1.54 1.68 -17.81
N LEU A 91 -2.19 0.65 -17.25
CA LEU A 91 -1.83 0.08 -15.94
C LEU A 91 -0.45 -0.59 -15.94
N GLU A 92 -0.06 -1.24 -17.04
CA GLU A 92 1.27 -1.81 -17.20
C GLU A 92 2.34 -0.71 -17.19
N SER A 93 2.07 0.41 -17.89
CA SER A 93 2.98 1.56 -17.90
C SER A 93 3.11 2.23 -16.52
N ASP A 94 2.01 2.39 -15.78
CA ASP A 94 2.01 2.93 -14.42
C ASP A 94 2.80 2.01 -13.45
N LEU A 95 2.67 0.69 -13.61
CA LEU A 95 3.43 -0.28 -12.83
C LEU A 95 4.92 -0.20 -13.11
N GLU A 96 5.32 -0.07 -14.38
CA GLU A 96 6.71 0.15 -14.77
C GLU A 96 7.26 1.45 -14.17
N GLU A 97 6.53 2.55 -14.27
CA GLU A 97 6.92 3.84 -13.69
C GLU A 97 7.09 3.74 -12.16
N SER A 98 6.16 3.06 -11.48
CA SER A 98 6.26 2.83 -10.03
C SER A 98 7.48 1.99 -9.65
N ARG A 99 7.84 0.98 -10.45
CA ARG A 99 9.03 0.13 -10.23
C ARG A 99 10.31 0.95 -10.41
N GLU A 100 10.37 1.79 -11.43
CA GLU A 100 11.49 2.69 -11.62
C GLU A 100 11.66 3.67 -10.45
N LEU A 101 10.56 4.27 -9.97
CA LEU A 101 10.59 5.18 -8.82
C LEU A 101 11.11 4.46 -7.57
N ARG A 102 10.66 3.23 -7.31
CA ARG A 102 11.18 2.40 -6.20
C ARG A 102 12.67 2.17 -6.34
N GLN A 103 13.16 1.76 -7.51
CA GLN A 103 14.59 1.55 -7.75
C GLN A 103 15.41 2.84 -7.55
N LYS A 104 14.92 3.98 -8.04
CA LYS A 104 15.55 5.30 -7.86
C LYS A 104 15.66 5.65 -6.36
N LEU A 105 14.59 5.42 -5.58
CA LEU A 105 14.59 5.68 -4.14
C LEU A 105 15.51 4.72 -3.38
N GLU A 106 15.50 3.43 -3.71
CA GLU A 106 16.42 2.46 -3.12
C GLU A 106 17.88 2.81 -3.40
N HIS A 107 18.21 3.23 -4.63
CA HIS A 107 19.55 3.66 -4.97
C HIS A 107 19.98 4.88 -4.15
N ARG A 108 19.11 5.89 -4.03
CA ARG A 108 19.36 7.08 -3.19
C ARG A 108 19.54 6.69 -1.72
N LEU A 109 18.73 5.76 -1.21
CA LEU A 109 18.83 5.31 0.18
C LEU A 109 20.13 4.52 0.42
N ARG A 110 20.54 3.66 -0.51
CA ARG A 110 21.85 2.99 -0.47
C ARG A 110 23.00 4.02 -0.50
N ALA A 111 22.93 5.01 -1.39
CA ALA A 111 23.93 6.09 -1.46
C ALA A 111 24.01 6.88 -0.15
N LYS A 112 22.87 7.25 0.46
CA LYS A 112 22.85 7.95 1.76
C LYS A 112 23.39 7.10 2.90
N ARG A 113 23.13 5.78 2.92
CA ARG A 113 23.74 4.88 3.90
C ARG A 113 25.26 4.81 3.76
N THR A 114 25.78 4.78 2.53
CA THR A 114 27.24 4.80 2.30
C THR A 114 27.87 6.14 2.66
N GLU A 115 27.19 7.26 2.36
CA GLU A 115 27.65 8.61 2.78
C GLU A 115 27.73 8.71 4.32
N LEU A 116 26.71 8.25 5.05
CA LEU A 116 26.71 8.25 6.52
C LEU A 116 27.81 7.35 7.10
N ALA A 117 28.03 6.18 6.51
CA ALA A 117 29.14 5.31 6.90
C ALA A 117 30.50 5.99 6.65
N GLY A 118 30.64 6.70 5.52
CA GLY A 118 31.80 7.53 5.21
C GLY A 118 32.07 8.59 6.26
N LEU A 119 31.09 9.42 6.59
CA LEU A 119 31.20 10.48 7.60
C LEU A 119 31.55 9.93 9.00
N ARG A 120 31.00 8.77 9.37
CA ARG A 120 31.33 8.11 10.64
C ARG A 120 32.79 7.63 10.65
N ASN A 121 33.28 7.08 9.55
CA ASN A 121 34.67 6.66 9.42
C ASN A 121 35.63 7.86 9.43
N GLU A 122 35.27 8.96 8.76
CA GLU A 122 36.01 10.21 8.80
C GLU A 122 36.09 10.75 10.24
N HIS A 123 34.96 10.80 10.96
CA HIS A 123 34.93 11.23 12.36
C HIS A 123 35.82 10.35 13.26
N ALA A 124 35.74 9.03 13.12
CA ALA A 124 36.60 8.10 13.85
C ALA A 124 38.09 8.31 13.51
N SER A 125 38.41 8.63 12.25
CA SER A 125 39.79 8.93 11.84
C SER A 125 40.31 10.23 12.46
N LEU A 126 39.45 11.26 12.56
CA LEU A 126 39.79 12.54 13.19
C LEU A 126 40.04 12.37 14.68
N LEU A 127 39.19 11.62 15.38
CA LEU A 127 39.37 11.32 16.80
C LEU A 127 40.68 10.57 17.07
N ARG A 128 41.03 9.58 16.22
CA ARG A 128 42.32 8.86 16.34
C ARG A 128 43.50 9.81 16.17
N ARG A 129 43.47 10.68 15.14
CA ARG A 129 44.53 11.67 14.89
C ARG A 129 44.67 12.70 16.02
N TYR A 130 43.55 13.12 16.60
CA TYR A 130 43.56 14.04 17.73
C TYR A 130 44.11 13.36 18.99
N ALA A 131 43.66 12.14 19.29
CA ALA A 131 44.16 11.36 20.41
C ALA A 131 45.66 11.10 20.30
N THR A 132 46.16 10.73 19.11
CA THR A 132 47.62 10.56 18.90
C THR A 132 48.36 11.88 19.10
N ALA A 133 47.87 12.99 18.54
CA ALA A 133 48.48 14.29 18.72
C ALA A 133 48.52 14.72 20.21
N GLU A 134 47.49 14.39 20.99
CA GLU A 134 47.47 14.69 22.43
C GLU A 134 48.42 13.79 23.23
N THR A 135 48.53 12.50 22.89
CA THR A 135 49.54 11.62 23.50
C THR A 135 50.98 12.02 23.14
N GLU A 136 51.20 12.52 21.94
CA GLU A 136 52.50 13.07 21.51
C GLU A 136 52.85 14.34 22.29
N ARG A 137 51.87 15.23 22.53
CA ARG A 137 52.06 16.41 23.39
C ARG A 137 52.39 16.03 24.83
N ALA A 138 51.64 15.08 25.41
CA ALA A 138 51.88 14.60 26.76
C ALA A 138 53.27 13.96 26.91
N SER A 139 53.64 13.08 25.98
CA SER A 139 54.97 12.44 25.99
C SER A 139 56.11 13.43 25.76
N ALA A 140 55.90 14.49 24.96
CA ALA A 140 56.88 15.57 24.84
C ALA A 140 57.07 16.35 26.16
N LEU A 141 55.99 16.57 26.93
CA LEU A 141 56.08 17.21 28.25
C LEU A 141 56.74 16.29 29.29
N GLU A 142 56.42 15.01 29.30
CA GLU A 142 57.09 14.02 30.17
C GLU A 142 58.57 13.85 29.81
N GLY A 143 58.90 13.83 28.51
CA GLY A 143 60.29 13.82 28.05
C GLY A 143 61.07 15.02 28.55
N ARG A 144 60.47 16.24 28.53
CA ARG A 144 61.09 17.43 29.12
C ARG A 144 61.28 17.30 30.63
N ARG A 145 60.28 16.80 31.37
CA ARG A 145 60.38 16.56 32.83
C ARG A 145 61.48 15.56 33.17
N LEU A 146 61.62 14.48 32.40
CA LEU A 146 62.68 13.49 32.61
C LEU A 146 64.07 14.08 32.38
N LEU A 147 64.22 14.90 31.32
CA LEU A 147 65.47 15.61 31.06
C LEU A 147 65.81 16.63 32.16
N GLU A 148 64.82 17.31 32.74
CA GLU A 148 65.02 18.20 33.88
C GLU A 148 65.47 17.44 35.14
N ILE A 149 64.91 16.25 35.39
CA ILE A 149 65.32 15.39 36.52
C ILE A 149 66.74 14.84 36.32
N GLU A 150 67.12 14.45 35.10
CA GLU A 150 68.46 13.94 34.80
C GLU A 150 69.52 15.05 34.80
N ALA A 151 69.17 16.24 34.30
CA ALA A 151 70.05 17.41 34.31
C ALA A 151 70.14 18.09 35.69
N ALA A 152 69.21 17.81 36.61
CA ALA A 152 69.32 18.26 37.98
C ALA A 152 70.54 17.59 38.65
N PRO A 153 71.49 18.37 39.19
CA PRO A 153 72.65 17.79 39.87
C PRO A 153 72.16 16.95 41.05
N GLN A 154 72.68 15.72 41.17
CA GLN A 154 72.36 14.77 42.22
C GLN A 154 72.61 15.41 43.60
N ALA A 155 71.58 16.01 44.20
CA ALA A 155 71.69 16.67 45.48
C ALA A 155 71.91 15.60 46.57
N HIS A 156 73.02 15.74 47.29
CA HIS A 156 73.37 14.91 48.44
C HIS A 156 72.17 14.74 49.39
N ALA A 157 71.93 13.49 49.81
CA ALA A 157 70.86 13.10 50.72
C ALA A 157 70.87 13.95 52.00
N LEU A 158 69.80 14.73 52.22
CA LEU A 158 69.53 15.41 53.47
C LEU A 158 68.66 14.51 54.37
N PRO A 159 68.90 14.48 55.69
CA PRO A 159 68.28 13.53 56.61
C PRO A 159 66.80 13.85 56.88
N ALA A 160 66.06 12.81 57.26
CA ALA A 160 64.62 12.81 57.51
C ALA A 160 64.16 13.91 58.48
N ALA A 161 63.15 14.67 58.06
CA ALA A 161 62.47 15.66 58.89
C ALA A 161 61.58 15.00 59.94
N ARG A 162 61.67 15.51 61.17
CA ARG A 162 61.02 15.05 62.40
C ARG A 162 59.52 15.40 62.42
N THR A 163 58.71 14.40 62.78
CA THR A 163 57.26 14.49 63.04
C THR A 163 56.94 15.31 64.29
N ALA A 164 55.91 16.17 64.24
CA ALA A 164 55.30 16.81 65.40
C ALA A 164 53.79 16.45 65.48
N PRO A 165 53.20 16.32 66.69
CA PRO A 165 51.93 15.62 66.90
C PRO A 165 50.66 16.50 66.80
N ALA A 166 49.54 15.79 66.77
CA ALA A 166 48.17 16.18 66.44
C ALA A 166 47.41 17.00 67.49
N GLU A 167 46.35 17.68 67.05
CA GLU A 167 45.21 18.07 67.90
C GLU A 167 43.89 18.01 67.09
N GLU A 168 42.78 17.80 67.80
CA GLU A 168 41.63 16.96 67.45
C GLU A 168 40.38 17.69 66.89
N ALA A 169 39.64 16.96 66.04
CA ALA A 169 38.15 16.85 65.95
C ALA A 169 37.29 18.09 65.54
N PRO A 170 35.98 17.95 65.19
CA PRO A 170 35.16 16.74 64.98
C PRO A 170 34.40 16.67 63.63
N VAL A 171 33.77 15.51 63.43
CA VAL A 171 32.78 15.13 62.42
C VAL A 171 31.54 16.05 62.45
N GLN A 172 30.99 16.39 61.28
CA GLN A 172 29.57 16.73 61.14
C GLN A 172 29.08 16.53 59.70
N GLU A 173 28.18 15.57 59.55
CA GLU A 173 27.33 15.34 58.39
C GLU A 173 26.31 16.48 58.24
N ALA A 174 25.97 16.85 57.01
CA ALA A 174 24.78 17.66 56.73
C ALA A 174 24.26 17.42 55.29
N PRO A 175 22.95 17.57 55.05
CA PRO A 175 22.16 16.64 54.25
C PRO A 175 21.63 17.22 52.93
N VAL A 176 20.98 16.34 52.16
CA VAL A 176 20.14 16.63 50.98
C VAL A 176 18.69 16.83 51.42
N GLN A 177 18.02 17.91 50.96
CA GLN A 177 16.56 18.02 50.66
C GLN A 177 16.23 19.51 50.36
N GLU A 178 15.80 19.85 49.14
CA GLU A 178 14.42 19.91 48.60
C GLU A 178 13.77 21.31 48.67
N ALA A 179 13.50 21.84 47.46
CA ALA A 179 12.33 22.59 46.99
C ALA A 179 11.77 23.80 47.78
N ARG A 180 11.66 24.97 47.10
CA ARG A 180 10.41 25.48 46.47
C ARG A 180 10.24 27.02 46.53
N GLU A 181 10.09 27.61 45.32
CA GLU A 181 9.28 28.77 44.86
C GLU A 181 9.31 30.16 45.54
N GLN A 182 9.60 31.21 44.74
CA GLN A 182 8.71 32.35 44.36
C GLN A 182 9.53 33.37 43.53
N GLU A 183 9.31 33.48 42.21
CA GLU A 183 8.36 34.37 41.51
C GLU A 183 8.78 35.86 41.46
N THR A 184 9.29 36.34 40.30
CA THR A 184 8.93 37.63 39.66
C THR A 184 9.52 37.76 38.23
N SER A 185 8.62 37.78 37.25
CA SER A 185 8.61 38.51 35.96
C SER A 185 9.84 39.31 35.49
N GLY A 186 10.25 39.09 34.22
CA GLY A 186 10.98 40.12 33.45
C GLY A 186 11.84 39.65 32.26
N ALA A 187 11.20 39.44 31.11
CA ALA A 187 11.68 39.69 29.73
C ALA A 187 13.07 39.19 29.22
N ASP A 188 12.95 38.35 28.20
CA ASP A 188 13.80 38.21 26.99
C ASP A 188 15.21 37.60 27.05
N ALA A 189 15.44 36.78 26.02
CA ALA A 189 16.68 36.21 25.51
C ALA A 189 17.24 34.92 26.16
N ALA A 190 16.99 33.83 25.43
CA ALA A 190 17.94 32.77 25.03
C ALA A 190 18.83 32.13 26.11
N VAL A 191 18.63 30.83 26.32
CA VAL A 191 19.58 29.72 26.11
C VAL A 191 19.01 28.45 26.77
N GLU A 192 19.17 27.33 26.06
CA GLU A 192 19.25 25.93 26.52
C GLU A 192 18.92 25.62 28.00
N GLU A 193 17.97 24.69 28.21
CA GLU A 193 18.25 23.43 28.90
C GLU A 193 17.06 22.45 28.84
N GLY A 194 17.35 21.19 28.52
CA GLY A 194 16.57 20.05 29.03
C GLY A 194 15.41 19.52 28.18
N ALA A 195 15.50 19.56 26.84
CA ALA A 195 14.56 18.79 26.02
C ALA A 195 15.09 17.35 25.86
N LEU A 196 14.42 16.39 26.51
CA LEU A 196 14.44 15.00 26.06
C LEU A 196 14.31 14.99 24.54
N PRO A 197 15.11 14.21 23.78
CA PRO A 197 15.11 14.30 22.32
C PRO A 197 13.69 14.06 21.84
N ALA A 198 13.06 15.13 21.35
CA ALA A 198 11.71 15.04 20.83
C ALA A 198 11.78 14.05 19.67
N VAL A 199 11.22 12.85 19.90
CA VAL A 199 11.24 11.72 18.95
C VAL A 199 10.65 12.14 17.59
N PHE A 200 9.91 13.24 17.55
CA PHE A 200 9.42 13.88 16.35
C PHE A 200 9.84 15.35 16.26
N SER A 201 10.32 15.73 15.06
CA SER A 201 10.43 17.14 14.70
C SER A 201 9.03 17.80 14.66
N PRO A 202 8.93 19.10 14.95
CA PRO A 202 7.66 19.83 14.90
C PRO A 202 7.02 19.85 13.50
N GLU A 203 7.82 19.63 12.45
CA GLU A 203 7.32 19.46 11.08
C GLU A 203 6.77 18.04 10.85
N GLY A 204 7.43 17.02 11.41
CA GLY A 204 6.99 15.63 11.34
C GLY A 204 5.64 15.40 12.03
N SER A 205 5.41 16.05 13.17
CA SER A 205 4.12 15.98 13.87
C SER A 205 2.97 16.60 13.05
N ARG A 206 3.23 17.71 12.35
CA ARG A 206 2.25 18.32 11.43
C ARG A 206 1.95 17.43 10.22
N LEU A 207 2.97 16.78 9.67
CA LEU A 207 2.81 15.85 8.55
C LEU A 207 1.98 14.63 8.97
N PHE A 208 2.26 14.07 10.15
CA PHE A 208 1.52 12.92 10.71
C PHE A 208 0.04 13.25 10.95
N LEU A 209 -0.26 14.42 11.53
CA LEU A 209 -1.64 14.87 11.73
C LEU A 209 -2.39 15.08 10.40
N ARG A 210 -1.71 15.63 9.38
CA ARG A 210 -2.29 15.80 8.04
C ARG A 210 -2.57 14.44 7.36
N ALA A 211 -1.66 13.48 7.49
CA ALA A 211 -1.85 12.13 6.97
C ALA A 211 -3.01 11.41 7.66
N ASN A 212 -3.11 11.54 8.99
CA ASN A 212 -4.21 10.94 9.76
C ASN A 212 -5.57 11.57 9.38
N ALA A 213 -5.61 12.89 9.18
CA ALA A 213 -6.80 13.57 8.69
C ALA A 213 -7.21 13.15 7.26
N ALA A 214 -6.24 12.84 6.38
CA ALA A 214 -6.52 12.32 5.06
C ALA A 214 -7.06 10.88 5.11
N LEU A 215 -6.53 10.04 6.01
CA LEU A 215 -7.00 8.68 6.22
C LEU A 215 -8.44 8.65 6.77
N ALA A 216 -8.78 9.56 7.69
CA ALA A 216 -10.13 9.68 8.25
C ALA A 216 -11.19 10.03 7.19
N ARG A 217 -10.82 10.79 6.16
CA ARG A 217 -11.73 11.08 5.03
C ARG A 217 -12.03 9.84 4.20
N PHE A 218 -11.08 8.92 4.09
CA PHE A 218 -11.27 7.66 3.38
C PHE A 218 -12.19 6.69 4.14
N GLY A 219 -12.30 6.82 5.47
CA GLY A 219 -13.19 6.00 6.31
C GLY A 219 -14.61 6.56 6.50
N GLY A 220 -14.87 7.80 6.05
CA GLY A 220 -16.13 8.51 6.29
C GLY A 220 -17.22 8.36 5.22
N ASP A 221 -16.90 7.81 4.04
CA ASP A 221 -17.84 7.70 2.92
C ASP A 221 -18.52 6.33 2.87
N VAL A 222 -19.20 5.95 3.96
CA VAL A 222 -20.28 4.95 3.90
C VAL A 222 -21.58 5.67 4.24
N PRO A 223 -22.49 5.93 3.29
CA PRO A 223 -23.77 6.55 3.61
C PRO A 223 -24.56 5.60 4.51
N ALA A 224 -24.78 6.02 5.75
CA ALA A 224 -25.69 5.37 6.68
C ALA A 224 -27.12 5.41 6.11
N GLY A 225 -27.57 4.29 5.57
CA GLY A 225 -28.99 4.05 5.27
C GLY A 225 -29.78 3.86 6.58
N PRO A 226 -31.10 4.16 6.57
CA PRO A 226 -31.89 4.31 7.79
C PRO A 226 -32.28 2.93 8.34
N ASP A 227 -31.45 2.37 9.20
CA ASP A 227 -31.85 1.42 10.25
C ASP A 227 -30.70 1.34 11.27
N GLY A 228 -30.63 2.37 12.11
CA GLY A 228 -29.69 2.45 13.23
C GLY A 228 -30.17 1.60 14.39
N GLY A 229 -29.76 0.33 14.40
CA GLY A 229 -29.84 -0.53 15.57
C GLY A 229 -28.49 -0.60 16.28
N ASP A 230 -28.47 -0.11 17.53
CA ASP A 230 -27.41 -0.22 18.54
C ASP A 230 -26.37 -1.33 18.32
N ARG A 231 -25.09 -0.96 18.29
CA ARG A 231 -24.08 -1.72 19.04
C ARG A 231 -22.89 -0.86 19.43
N ALA A 232 -22.98 -0.37 20.67
CA ALA A 232 -21.84 0.09 21.44
C ALA A 232 -20.77 -1.01 21.58
N ALA A 233 -19.52 -0.54 21.49
CA ALA A 233 -18.34 -0.96 22.23
C ALA A 233 -18.22 -2.43 22.71
N ALA A 234 -17.24 -3.14 22.14
CA ALA A 234 -16.36 -4.01 22.90
C ALA A 234 -15.03 -4.15 22.14
N SER A 235 -14.01 -3.47 22.64
CA SER A 235 -12.61 -3.76 22.31
C SER A 235 -12.18 -4.96 23.15
N GLU A 236 -11.71 -6.03 22.50
CA GLU A 236 -10.82 -7.00 23.13
C GLU A 236 -9.55 -7.09 22.29
N VAL A 237 -8.45 -6.74 22.93
CA VAL A 237 -7.06 -6.95 22.50
C VAL A 237 -6.62 -8.28 23.09
N PRO A 238 -5.94 -9.18 22.35
CA PRO A 238 -5.07 -10.16 22.96
C PRO A 238 -3.62 -9.67 22.91
N ASP A 239 -3.08 -9.66 24.12
CA ASP A 239 -1.69 -9.51 24.53
C ASP A 239 -0.76 -10.54 23.88
N GLY A 240 0.53 -10.18 23.79
CA GLY A 240 1.55 -10.93 23.09
C GLY A 240 2.16 -12.08 23.89
N SER A 241 2.82 -12.99 23.16
CA SER A 241 3.92 -13.78 23.68
C SER A 241 4.96 -13.92 22.57
N GLY A 242 6.17 -13.42 22.82
CA GLY A 242 7.32 -13.56 21.94
C GLY A 242 8.15 -14.82 22.20
N GLY A 243 9.15 -15.00 21.34
CA GLY A 243 10.22 -16.00 21.40
C GLY A 243 9.88 -17.29 20.63
N ASP A 244 10.68 -17.82 19.72
CA ASP A 244 12.09 -17.60 19.42
C ASP A 244 12.45 -17.98 17.97
N ASP A 245 13.60 -17.45 17.58
CA ASP A 245 14.41 -17.61 16.38
C ASP A 245 14.99 -19.03 16.23
N ASP A 246 15.50 -19.31 15.02
CA ASP A 246 16.31 -20.45 14.51
C ASP A 246 15.61 -21.05 13.27
N GLY A 247 16.06 -20.87 12.03
CA GLY A 247 17.43 -21.03 11.54
C GLY A 247 17.55 -22.38 10.84
N ASP A 248 18.11 -22.40 9.62
CA ASP A 248 18.45 -23.57 8.78
C ASP A 248 17.31 -24.07 7.86
N GLY A 249 17.49 -24.41 6.59
CA GLY A 249 18.64 -24.67 5.73
C GLY A 249 18.07 -25.30 4.44
N GLY A 250 18.84 -25.28 3.33
CA GLY A 250 18.33 -25.51 1.98
C GLY A 250 17.86 -26.93 1.63
N GLY A 251 17.32 -27.07 0.43
CA GLY A 251 17.02 -28.39 -0.14
C GLY A 251 16.20 -28.32 -1.42
N GLU A 252 16.87 -28.60 -2.54
CA GLU A 252 16.40 -28.53 -3.92
C GLU A 252 15.18 -29.42 -4.22
N GLY A 253 14.22 -28.88 -4.98
CA GLY A 253 13.15 -29.63 -5.61
C GLY A 253 13.23 -29.47 -7.13
N VAL A 254 13.92 -30.40 -7.79
CA VAL A 254 14.02 -30.52 -9.25
C VAL A 254 12.62 -30.73 -9.86
N PRO A 255 12.18 -29.98 -10.87
CA PRO A 255 11.05 -30.40 -11.68
C PRO A 255 11.51 -31.36 -12.78
N ALA A 256 10.81 -32.49 -12.84
CA ALA A 256 10.96 -33.57 -13.79
C ALA A 256 10.93 -33.10 -15.26
N THR A 257 11.93 -33.57 -16.00
CA THR A 257 12.03 -33.54 -17.45
C THR A 257 11.05 -34.54 -18.05
N GLU A 258 10.10 -34.09 -18.87
CA GLU A 258 9.56 -34.88 -19.99
C GLU A 258 8.73 -34.00 -20.93
N ALA A 259 9.26 -33.77 -22.14
CA ALA A 259 8.57 -33.86 -23.43
C ALA A 259 9.47 -33.26 -24.53
N GLY A 260 9.90 -34.11 -25.49
CA GLY A 260 10.45 -33.68 -26.79
C GLY A 260 9.37 -33.00 -27.65
N PRO A 261 9.60 -32.69 -28.96
CA PRO A 261 10.42 -33.46 -29.91
C PRO A 261 11.26 -32.60 -30.90
N GLU A 262 12.36 -33.10 -31.45
CA GLU A 262 12.88 -32.57 -32.74
C GLU A 262 13.42 -33.71 -33.62
N ASP A 263 12.68 -33.93 -34.70
CA ASP A 263 13.01 -34.67 -35.91
C ASP A 263 13.67 -33.71 -36.92
N GLU A 264 14.30 -34.29 -37.94
CA GLU A 264 14.87 -33.68 -39.15
C GLU A 264 16.32 -33.17 -39.09
N ALA A 265 17.22 -34.11 -39.39
CA ALA A 265 18.52 -33.86 -39.98
C ALA A 265 18.38 -33.43 -41.46
N GLN A 266 18.91 -32.26 -41.81
CA GLN A 266 19.35 -31.90 -43.15
C GLN A 266 20.73 -31.25 -43.05
N GLY A 267 21.72 -31.80 -43.76
CA GLY A 267 23.09 -31.29 -43.84
C GLY A 267 24.07 -32.36 -44.28
#